data_AF-A0A357KUM4-F1
#
_entry.id   AF-A0A357KUM4-F1
#
_cell.length_a   1.000
_cell.length_b   1.000
_cell.length_c   1.000
_cell.angle_alpha   90.00
_cell.angle_beta   90.00
_cell.angle_gamma   90.00
#
_symmetry.space_group_name_H-M   'P 1'
#
loop_
_entity.id
_entity.type
_entity.pdbx_description
1 polymer ?
#
loop_
_entity_poly.entity_id
_entity_poly.type
_entity_poly.pdbx_seq_one_letter_code
_entity_poly.pdbx_strand_id
1 'polypeptide(L)'
;MLAVIALGLWLVWGPGERAGTPEPRPGARLLDLRIGYQRGVLEVVPDSASGHTFRFLFRDGSASPVLSEGAVRAVLPAEAVDRVLRTETNWVFRVLNITSWGSLLWVGIGLAAQAAFSARFLIQWIVSEKERRSVIPELFWWISLVGGVGLFAYFAWRQDIVGVLGQSSGLVIYARNLRLIHKQRRRDRRRSAAQATGG
;
A
#
# COMPACT_ATOMS: atom_id res chain seq x y z
N MET A 1 -16.01 6.43 13.20
CA MET A 1 -14.62 6.87 13.01
C MET A 1 -13.66 5.97 13.78
N LEU A 2 -13.75 5.95 15.11
CA LEU A 2 -12.88 5.12 15.96
C LEU A 2 -12.88 3.64 15.59
N ALA A 3 -14.04 3.05 15.25
CA ALA A 3 -14.11 1.65 14.81
C ALA A 3 -13.35 1.36 13.49
N VAL A 4 -13.36 2.29 12.52
CA VAL A 4 -12.64 2.13 11.24
C VAL A 4 -11.15 2.30 11.45
N ILE A 5 -10.76 3.26 12.28
CA ILE A 5 -9.36 3.45 12.70
C ILE A 5 -8.86 2.21 13.44
N ALA A 6 -9.62 1.70 14.41
CA ALA A 6 -9.26 0.51 15.17
C ALA A 6 -9.14 -0.73 14.27
N LEU A 7 -10.04 -0.91 13.30
CA LEU A 7 -9.93 -1.96 12.29
C LEU A 7 -8.66 -1.80 11.44
N GLY A 8 -8.37 -0.58 10.98
CA GLY A 8 -7.16 -0.30 10.22
C GLY A 8 -5.88 -0.57 11.01
N LEU A 9 -5.82 -0.13 12.26
CA LEU A 9 -4.70 -0.40 13.16
C LEU A 9 -4.55 -1.90 13.43
N TRP A 10 -5.66 -2.61 13.63
CA TRP A 10 -5.65 -4.06 13.79
C TRP A 10 -5.19 -4.80 12.52
N LEU A 11 -5.50 -4.30 11.32
CA LEU A 11 -4.99 -4.89 10.09
C LEU A 11 -3.48 -4.68 9.88
N VAL A 12 -2.90 -3.62 10.45
CA VAL A 12 -1.47 -3.29 10.33
C VAL A 12 -0.62 -3.89 11.46
N TRP A 13 -1.19 -4.02 12.66
CA TRP A 13 -0.48 -4.51 13.84
C TRP A 13 -1.03 -5.80 14.43
N GLY A 14 -2.11 -6.33 13.86
CA GLY A 14 -2.64 -7.63 14.23
C GLY A 14 -1.54 -8.69 14.16
N PRO A 15 -1.68 -9.80 14.90
CA PRO A 15 -0.68 -10.85 14.95
C PRO A 15 -0.56 -11.50 13.55
N GLY A 16 0.25 -10.88 12.70
CA GLY A 16 0.79 -11.50 11.50
C GLY A 16 1.60 -12.67 12.01
N GLU A 17 1.05 -13.86 11.78
CA GLU A 17 1.58 -15.15 12.17
C GLU A 17 3.12 -15.13 12.26
N ARG A 18 3.64 -15.16 13.49
CA ARG A 18 5.00 -15.67 13.78
C ARG A 18 5.01 -17.20 13.62
N ALA A 19 4.23 -17.74 12.68
CA ALA A 19 4.11 -19.17 12.44
C ALA A 19 5.29 -19.57 11.56
N GLY A 20 6.27 -20.25 12.16
CA GLY A 20 7.39 -20.85 11.44
C GLY A 20 8.78 -20.36 11.83
N THR A 21 8.94 -19.55 12.88
CA THR A 21 10.28 -19.33 13.44
C THR A 21 10.79 -20.65 14.02
N PRO A 22 11.93 -21.19 13.54
CA PRO A 22 12.53 -22.39 14.13
C PRO A 22 12.69 -22.22 15.63
N GLU A 23 12.45 -23.30 16.38
CA GLU A 23 12.53 -23.24 17.84
C GLU A 23 13.95 -22.80 18.25
N PRO A 24 14.08 -21.70 19.02
CA PRO A 24 15.39 -21.21 19.42
C PRO A 24 16.10 -22.25 20.30
N ARG A 25 17.42 -22.32 20.18
CA ARG A 25 18.24 -23.23 20.99
C ARG A 25 18.03 -22.94 22.50
N PRO A 26 18.12 -23.95 23.39
CA PRO A 26 18.02 -23.74 24.83
C PRO A 26 19.03 -22.68 25.30
N GLY A 27 18.54 -21.64 25.99
CA GLY A 27 19.36 -20.50 26.46
C GLY A 27 19.61 -19.39 25.43
N ALA A 28 19.05 -19.48 24.22
CA ALA A 28 19.19 -18.42 23.22
C ALA A 28 18.35 -17.18 23.58
N ARG A 29 18.98 -16.01 23.59
CA ARG A 29 18.28 -14.72 23.62
C ARG A 29 17.94 -14.33 22.18
N LEU A 30 16.64 -14.21 21.88
CA LEU A 30 16.19 -13.66 20.61
C LEU A 30 16.35 -12.13 20.67
N LEU A 31 17.17 -11.59 19.78
CA LEU A 31 17.24 -10.16 19.52
C LEU A 31 16.65 -9.89 18.13
N ASP A 32 15.82 -8.86 18.03
CA ASP A 32 15.37 -8.35 16.74
C ASP A 32 16.57 -7.75 16.00
N LEU A 33 17.14 -8.54 15.08
CA LEU A 33 18.25 -8.10 14.26
C LEU A 33 17.72 -7.26 13.10
N ARG A 34 17.75 -5.94 13.27
CA ARG A 34 17.54 -4.98 12.19
C ARG A 34 18.91 -4.46 11.75
N ILE A 35 19.43 -4.94 10.62
CA ILE A 35 20.72 -4.49 10.07
C ILE A 35 20.55 -3.05 9.53
N GLY A 36 20.58 -2.09 10.45
CA GLY A 36 20.59 -0.64 10.21
C GLY A 36 19.40 -0.07 9.40
N TYR A 37 19.64 1.15 8.90
CA TYR A 37 18.85 1.84 7.86
C TYR A 37 19.61 1.88 6.51
N GLN A 38 20.79 1.24 6.47
CA GLN A 38 21.69 1.27 5.32
C GLN A 38 21.05 0.50 4.18
N ARG A 39 20.64 1.25 3.15
CA ARG A 39 20.22 0.69 1.87
C ARG A 39 21.47 0.47 1.03
N GLY A 40 21.54 -0.69 0.39
CA GLY A 40 22.64 -1.06 -0.48
C GLY A 40 22.16 -1.86 -1.68
N VAL A 41 23.07 -2.08 -2.61
CA VAL A 41 22.89 -2.90 -3.81
C VAL A 41 23.81 -4.10 -3.69
N LEU A 42 23.29 -5.28 -4.02
CA LEU A 42 24.11 -6.48 -4.18
C LEU A 42 24.67 -6.49 -5.60
N GLU A 43 25.98 -6.33 -5.71
CA GLU A 43 26.71 -6.56 -6.94
C GLU A 43 26.96 -8.07 -7.07
N VAL A 44 26.66 -8.61 -8.24
CA VAL A 44 26.87 -10.01 -8.60
C VAL A 44 27.67 -10.03 -9.89
N VAL A 45 28.87 -10.58 -9.86
CA VAL A 45 29.76 -10.67 -11.03
C VAL A 45 30.08 -12.14 -11.28
N PRO A 46 29.86 -12.67 -12.50
CA PRO A 46 30.28 -14.02 -12.83
C PRO A 46 31.81 -14.13 -12.69
N ASP A 47 32.26 -15.14 -11.96
CA ASP A 47 33.67 -15.45 -11.77
C ASP A 47 33.99 -16.79 -12.45
N SER A 48 35.01 -16.77 -13.31
CA SER A 48 35.38 -17.91 -14.16
C SER A 48 35.90 -19.12 -13.35
N ALA A 49 36.33 -18.91 -12.10
CA ALA A 49 36.86 -19.95 -11.23
C ALA A 49 35.87 -20.48 -10.18
N SER A 50 34.95 -19.64 -9.69
CA SER A 50 34.09 -19.96 -8.53
C SER A 50 32.59 -19.78 -8.75
N GLY A 51 32.16 -19.52 -10.00
CA GLY A 51 30.76 -19.30 -10.36
C GLY A 51 30.39 -17.83 -10.31
N HIS A 52 30.04 -17.30 -9.13
CA HIS A 52 29.70 -15.89 -8.95
C HIS A 52 30.39 -15.31 -7.71
N THR A 53 30.79 -14.04 -7.82
CA THR A 53 31.27 -13.24 -6.70
C THR A 53 30.24 -12.17 -6.34
N PHE A 54 30.18 -11.87 -5.04
CA PHE A 54 29.16 -11.01 -4.46
C PHE A 54 29.81 -9.87 -3.67
N ARG A 55 29.25 -8.67 -3.79
CA ARG A 55 29.67 -7.52 -2.99
C ARG A 55 28.46 -6.68 -2.58
N PHE A 56 28.37 -6.36 -1.29
CA PHE A 56 27.36 -5.43 -0.78
C PHE A 56 27.90 -4.01 -0.92
N LEU A 57 27.24 -3.19 -1.74
CA LEU A 57 27.55 -1.79 -1.94
C LEU A 57 26.56 -0.95 -1.14
N PHE A 58 27.02 -0.21 -0.14
CA PHE A 58 26.16 0.62 0.69
C PHE A 58 26.11 2.07 0.16
N ARG A 59 24.99 2.76 0.39
CA ARG A 59 24.77 4.13 -0.12
C ARG A 59 25.68 5.18 0.54
N ASP A 60 26.29 4.85 1.67
CA ASP A 60 27.28 5.71 2.34
C ASP A 60 28.70 5.57 1.75
N GLY A 61 28.85 4.80 0.66
CA GLY A 61 30.12 4.59 -0.01
C GLY A 61 30.95 3.44 0.58
N SER A 62 30.52 2.83 1.69
CA SER A 62 31.15 1.61 2.18
C SER A 62 30.79 0.41 1.31
N ALA A 63 31.70 -0.56 1.20
CA ALA A 63 31.48 -1.80 0.49
C ALA A 63 31.97 -2.97 1.33
N SER A 64 31.28 -4.11 1.25
CA SER A 64 31.80 -5.34 1.83
C SER A 64 33.05 -5.81 1.07
N PRO A 65 33.87 -6.67 1.68
CA PRO A 65 34.82 -7.48 0.93
C PRO A 65 34.11 -8.29 -0.17
N VAL A 66 34.88 -8.72 -1.17
CA VAL A 66 34.38 -9.64 -2.20
C VAL A 66 34.12 -11.00 -1.54
N LEU A 67 32.89 -11.49 -1.67
CA LEU A 67 32.43 -12.74 -1.10
C LEU A 67 32.30 -13.79 -2.21
N SER A 68 32.82 -14.99 -1.96
CA SER A 68 32.60 -16.15 -2.83
C SER A 68 31.19 -16.72 -2.63
N GLU A 69 30.67 -17.43 -3.64
CA GLU A 69 29.36 -18.08 -3.55
C GLU A 69 29.22 -18.99 -2.31
N GLY A 70 30.28 -19.73 -1.96
CA GLY A 70 30.31 -20.57 -0.77
C GLY A 70 30.16 -19.78 0.54
N ALA A 71 30.81 -18.61 0.65
CA ALA A 71 30.67 -17.75 1.83
C ALA A 71 29.25 -17.18 1.96
N VAL A 72 28.61 -16.84 0.84
CA VAL A 72 27.24 -16.33 0.83
C VAL A 72 26.23 -17.42 1.20
N ARG A 73 26.37 -18.64 0.65
CA ARG A 73 25.50 -19.79 0.97
C ARG A 73 25.64 -20.27 2.43
N ALA A 74 26.75 -19.97 3.10
CA ALA A 74 26.92 -20.26 4.52
C ALA A 74 26.14 -19.30 5.44
N VAL A 75 25.83 -18.09 4.95
CA VAL A 75 25.14 -17.05 5.73
C VAL A 75 23.67 -16.91 5.32
N LEU A 76 23.36 -17.11 4.04
CA LEU A 76 22.01 -16.95 3.49
C LEU A 76 21.40 -18.32 3.13
N PRO A 77 20.07 -18.48 3.27
CA PRO A 77 19.37 -19.67 2.81
C PRO A 77 19.64 -19.93 1.32
N ALA A 78 19.78 -21.21 0.96
CA ALA A 78 20.04 -21.61 -0.42
C ALA A 78 18.97 -21.06 -1.39
N GLU A 79 17.70 -21.01 -0.98
CA GLU A 79 16.63 -20.47 -1.83
C GLU A 79 16.69 -18.94 -2.00
N ALA A 80 17.39 -18.23 -1.11
CA ALA A 80 17.62 -16.79 -1.26
C ALA A 80 18.71 -16.54 -2.31
N VAL A 81 19.80 -17.30 -2.26
CA VAL A 81 20.91 -17.20 -3.23
C VAL A 81 20.43 -17.59 -4.63
N ASP A 82 19.69 -18.68 -4.75
CA ASP A 82 19.19 -19.14 -6.04
C ASP A 82 18.18 -18.15 -6.66
N ARG A 83 17.42 -17.41 -5.84
CA ARG A 83 16.56 -16.33 -6.32
C ARG A 83 17.36 -15.16 -6.88
N VAL A 84 18.43 -14.74 -6.22
CA VAL A 84 19.31 -13.66 -6.70
C VAL A 84 19.92 -14.04 -8.06
N LEU A 85 20.43 -15.26 -8.18
CA LEU A 85 21.06 -15.75 -9.40
C LEU A 85 20.08 -15.94 -10.57
N ARG A 86 18.82 -16.29 -10.28
CA ARG A 86 17.76 -16.46 -11.29
C ARG A 86 16.99 -15.18 -11.60
N THR A 87 17.32 -14.04 -10.99
CA THR A 87 16.58 -12.79 -11.20
C THR A 87 16.90 -12.18 -12.57
N GLU A 88 16.25 -12.72 -13.60
CA GLU A 88 16.05 -12.11 -14.92
C GLU A 88 15.23 -10.82 -14.74
N THR A 89 15.90 -9.70 -14.45
CA THR A 89 15.17 -8.48 -14.06
C THR A 89 14.64 -7.77 -15.30
N ASN A 90 13.40 -8.08 -15.67
CA ASN A 90 12.64 -7.24 -16.58
C ASN A 90 12.40 -5.87 -15.90
N TRP A 91 12.75 -4.77 -16.58
CA TRP A 91 12.88 -3.43 -16.00
C TRP A 91 11.61 -2.94 -15.29
N VAL A 92 10.44 -3.33 -15.78
CA VAL A 92 9.13 -3.01 -15.19
C VAL A 92 8.99 -3.57 -13.77
N PHE A 93 9.46 -4.80 -13.54
CA PHE A 93 9.39 -5.43 -12.22
C PHE A 93 10.31 -4.74 -11.21
N ARG A 94 11.43 -4.18 -11.68
CA ARG A 94 12.34 -3.37 -10.87
C ARG A 94 11.72 -2.02 -10.49
N VAL A 95 11.08 -1.34 -11.45
CA VAL A 95 10.43 -0.04 -11.21
C VAL A 95 9.22 -0.19 -10.28
N LEU A 96 8.41 -1.24 -10.48
CA LEU A 96 7.22 -1.47 -9.68
C LEU A 96 7.50 -2.24 -8.37
N ASN A 97 8.74 -2.69 -8.15
CA ASN A 97 9.17 -3.52 -7.01
C ASN A 97 8.24 -4.75 -6.80
N ILE A 98 7.91 -5.43 -7.89
CA ILE A 98 6.98 -6.55 -7.91
C ILE A 98 7.78 -7.85 -7.95
N THR A 99 7.60 -8.69 -6.94
CA THR A 99 8.25 -9.99 -6.84
C THR A 99 7.28 -11.17 -7.07
N SER A 100 5.99 -10.91 -7.26
CA SER A 100 4.94 -11.92 -7.42
C SER A 100 3.74 -11.41 -8.24
N TRP A 101 3.05 -12.30 -8.96
CA TRP A 101 1.78 -11.97 -9.64
C TRP A 101 0.71 -11.47 -8.68
N GLY A 102 0.72 -11.95 -7.43
CA GLY A 102 -0.16 -11.44 -6.38
C GLY A 102 0.12 -9.98 -6.05
N SER A 103 1.40 -9.57 -5.97
CA SER A 103 1.74 -8.17 -5.69
C SER A 103 1.45 -7.24 -6.87
N LEU A 104 1.50 -7.73 -8.12
CA LEU A 104 1.08 -6.97 -9.30
C LEU A 104 -0.41 -6.61 -9.25
N LEU A 105 -1.27 -7.57 -8.86
CA LEU A 105 -2.70 -7.32 -8.69
C LEU A 105 -2.96 -6.21 -7.65
N TRP A 106 -2.30 -6.29 -6.49
CA TRP A 106 -2.41 -5.28 -5.44
C TRP A 106 -1.91 -3.90 -5.86
N VAL A 107 -0.80 -3.83 -6.60
CA VAL A 107 -0.32 -2.57 -7.19
C VAL A 107 -1.33 -2.01 -8.18
N GLY A 108 -1.93 -2.85 -9.03
CA GLY A 108 -3.01 -2.46 -9.94
C GLY A 108 -4.23 -1.89 -9.21
N ILE A 109 -4.67 -2.54 -8.12
CA ILE A 109 -5.75 -2.03 -7.25
C ILE A 109 -5.37 -0.67 -6.66
N GLY A 110 -4.15 -0.53 -6.15
CA GLY A 110 -3.65 0.74 -5.59
C GLY A 110 -3.65 1.86 -6.62
N LEU A 111 -3.20 1.60 -7.84
CA LEU A 111 -3.19 2.56 -8.94
C LEU A 111 -4.61 2.95 -9.39
N ALA A 112 -5.50 1.97 -9.55
CA ALA A 112 -6.90 2.23 -9.90
C ALA A 112 -7.62 3.05 -8.81
N ALA A 113 -7.39 2.71 -7.54
CA ALA A 113 -7.93 3.44 -6.41
C ALA A 113 -7.39 4.87 -6.35
N GLN A 114 -6.08 5.07 -6.57
CA GLN A 114 -5.46 6.38 -6.64
C GLN A 114 -6.01 7.21 -7.81
N ALA A 115 -6.20 6.61 -8.98
CA ALA A 115 -6.77 7.28 -10.15
C ALA A 115 -8.20 7.74 -9.88
N ALA A 116 -9.05 6.87 -9.32
CA ALA A 116 -10.41 7.23 -8.90
C ALA A 116 -10.40 8.34 -7.85
N PHE A 117 -9.50 8.25 -6.86
CA PHE A 117 -9.38 9.25 -5.80
C PHE A 117 -8.89 10.61 -6.32
N SER A 118 -8.03 10.65 -7.35
CA SER A 118 -7.60 11.90 -8.00
C SER A 118 -8.69 12.47 -8.91
N ALA A 119 -9.42 11.61 -9.62
CA ALA A 119 -10.49 12.01 -10.54
C ALA A 119 -11.59 12.84 -9.87
N ARG A 120 -11.77 12.74 -8.54
CA ARG A 120 -12.72 13.59 -7.79
C ARG A 120 -12.50 15.08 -8.00
N PHE A 121 -11.25 15.54 -8.06
CA PHE A 121 -10.94 16.95 -8.26
C PHE A 121 -11.23 17.37 -9.70
N LEU A 122 -10.92 16.50 -10.67
CA LEU A 122 -11.25 16.75 -12.07
C LEU A 122 -12.77 16.85 -12.27
N ILE A 123 -13.55 15.93 -11.69
CA ILE A 123 -15.01 15.95 -11.75
C ILE A 123 -15.56 17.22 -11.08
N GLN A 124 -15.06 17.58 -9.90
CA GLN A 124 -15.50 18.79 -9.22
C GLN A 124 -15.21 20.05 -10.04
N TRP A 125 -14.02 20.13 -10.63
CA TRP A 125 -13.63 21.25 -11.49
C TRP A 125 -14.54 21.36 -12.72
N ILE A 126 -14.72 20.27 -13.48
CA ILE A 126 -15.57 20.25 -14.68
C ILE A 126 -17.01 20.67 -14.34
N VAL A 127 -17.57 20.17 -13.25
CA VAL A 127 -18.94 20.52 -12.84
C VAL A 127 -19.02 21.98 -12.37
N SER A 128 -18.03 22.45 -11.61
CA SER A 128 -18.01 23.85 -11.14
C SER A 128 -17.87 24.84 -12.28
N GLU A 129 -17.07 24.52 -13.29
CA GLU A 129 -16.91 25.34 -14.50
C GLU A 129 -18.23 25.41 -15.28
N LYS A 130 -18.87 24.25 -15.49
CA LYS A 130 -20.16 24.16 -16.18
C LYS A 130 -21.24 24.98 -15.47
N GLU A 131 -21.25 25.00 -14.13
CA GLU A 131 -22.23 25.75 -13.34
C GLU A 131 -21.80 27.20 -13.05
N ARG A 132 -20.57 27.59 -13.38
CA ARG A 132 -19.95 28.90 -13.05
C ARG A 132 -20.03 29.25 -11.56
N ARG A 133 -19.97 28.25 -10.70
CA ARG A 133 -20.00 28.40 -9.24
C ARG A 133 -19.20 27.29 -8.59
N SER A 134 -18.62 27.56 -7.41
CA SER A 134 -17.91 26.54 -6.64
C SER A 134 -18.90 25.55 -6.04
N VAL A 135 -19.09 24.40 -6.68
CA VAL A 135 -20.00 23.34 -6.24
C VAL A 135 -19.29 22.00 -6.13
N ILE A 136 -19.69 21.23 -5.13
CA ILE A 136 -19.21 19.86 -4.93
C ILE A 136 -20.33 18.90 -5.37
N PRO A 137 -20.19 18.23 -6.52
CA PRO A 137 -21.23 17.32 -7.02
C PRO A 137 -21.37 16.09 -6.11
N GLU A 138 -22.55 15.46 -6.11
CA GLU A 138 -22.76 14.21 -5.37
C GLU A 138 -21.76 13.11 -5.78
N LEU A 139 -21.42 13.06 -7.07
CA LEU A 139 -20.44 12.12 -7.62
C LEU A 139 -19.06 12.25 -6.99
N PHE A 140 -18.67 13.45 -6.54
CA PHE A 140 -17.42 13.68 -5.79
C PHE A 140 -17.36 12.77 -4.55
N TRP A 141 -18.46 12.66 -3.82
CA TRP A 141 -18.50 11.88 -2.59
C TRP A 141 -18.49 10.37 -2.87
N TRP A 142 -19.19 9.92 -3.91
CA TRP A 142 -19.18 8.51 -4.31
C TRP A 142 -17.81 8.04 -4.79
N ILE A 143 -17.17 8.79 -5.70
CA ILE A 143 -15.84 8.39 -6.20
C ILE A 143 -14.77 8.49 -5.11
N SER A 144 -14.90 9.45 -4.18
CA SER A 144 -14.01 9.55 -3.01
C SER A 144 -14.18 8.36 -2.07
N LEU A 145 -15.41 7.87 -1.89
CA LEU A 145 -15.68 6.69 -1.07
C LEU A 145 -15.06 5.44 -1.71
N VAL A 146 -15.29 5.21 -3.00
CA VAL A 146 -14.75 4.04 -3.73
C VAL A 146 -13.22 4.09 -3.77
N GLY A 147 -12.63 5.22 -4.16
CA GLY A 147 -11.18 5.41 -4.17
C GLY A 147 -10.57 5.27 -2.77
N GLY A 148 -11.24 5.83 -1.75
CA GLY A 148 -10.82 5.71 -0.35
C GLY A 148 -10.85 4.29 0.18
N VAL A 149 -11.87 3.49 -0.17
CA VAL A 149 -11.94 2.05 0.19
C VAL A 149 -10.79 1.29 -0.48
N GLY A 150 -10.56 1.52 -1.77
CA GLY A 150 -9.47 0.87 -2.50
C GLY A 150 -8.09 1.23 -1.94
N LEU A 151 -7.86 2.50 -1.62
CA LEU A 151 -6.61 2.96 -1.01
C LEU A 151 -6.44 2.43 0.42
N PHE A 152 -7.52 2.38 1.20
CA PHE A 152 -7.48 1.78 2.53
C PHE A 152 -7.09 0.30 2.45
N ALA A 153 -7.69 -0.47 1.55
CA ALA A 153 -7.34 -1.88 1.34
C ALA A 153 -5.88 -2.03 0.89
N TYR A 154 -5.42 -1.18 -0.03
CA TYR A 154 -4.03 -1.17 -0.49
C TYR A 154 -3.03 -0.87 0.64
N PHE A 155 -3.27 0.16 1.44
CA PHE A 155 -2.37 0.52 2.55
C PHE A 155 -2.41 -0.51 3.69
N ALA A 156 -3.57 -1.12 3.95
CA ALA A 156 -3.67 -2.23 4.88
C ALA A 156 -2.84 -3.42 4.39
N TRP A 157 -2.94 -3.78 3.11
CA TRP A 157 -2.09 -4.81 2.50
C TRP A 157 -0.59 -4.47 2.60
N ARG A 158 -0.23 -3.20 2.40
CA ARG A 158 1.16 -2.72 2.51
C ARG A 158 1.65 -2.55 3.95
N GLN A 159 0.80 -2.79 4.95
CA GLN A 159 1.10 -2.57 6.37
C GLN A 159 1.57 -1.13 6.65
N ASP A 160 1.01 -0.16 5.91
CA ASP A 160 1.33 1.26 6.04
C ASP A 160 0.31 1.97 6.93
N ILE A 161 0.72 2.24 8.17
CA ILE A 161 -0.14 2.89 9.15
C ILE A 161 -0.57 4.30 8.74
N VAL A 162 0.31 5.07 8.12
CA VAL A 162 0.01 6.47 7.77
C VAL A 162 -1.06 6.50 6.70
N GLY A 163 -0.93 5.61 5.70
CA GLY A 163 -1.93 5.45 4.65
C GLY A 163 -3.29 4.99 5.20
N VAL A 164 -3.28 3.98 6.07
CA VAL A 164 -4.51 3.43 6.68
C VAL A 164 -5.24 4.48 7.53
N LEU A 165 -4.53 5.21 8.38
CA LEU A 165 -5.11 6.28 9.20
C LEU A 165 -5.70 7.41 8.35
N GLY A 166 -4.96 7.82 7.31
CA GLY A 166 -5.42 8.83 6.36
C GLY A 166 -6.75 8.44 5.70
N GLN A 167 -6.81 7.23 5.12
CA GLN A 167 -8.01 6.77 4.41
C GLN A 167 -9.19 6.47 5.34
N SER A 168 -8.92 5.99 6.57
CA SER A 168 -9.95 5.76 7.59
C SER A 168 -10.76 7.02 7.89
N SER A 169 -10.07 8.16 8.03
CA SER A 169 -10.72 9.44 8.30
C SER A 169 -11.59 9.89 7.11
N GLY A 170 -11.06 9.78 5.89
CA GLY A 170 -11.74 10.12 4.64
C GLY A 170 -13.03 9.31 4.44
N LEU A 171 -12.95 7.98 4.58
CA LEU A 171 -14.08 7.05 4.43
C LEU A 171 -15.29 7.46 5.27
N VAL A 172 -15.05 7.83 6.54
CA VAL A 172 -16.12 8.23 7.46
C VAL A 172 -16.75 9.54 7.03
N ILE A 173 -15.93 10.51 6.59
CA ILE A 173 -16.41 11.82 6.12
C ILE A 173 -17.24 11.65 4.85
N TYR A 174 -16.77 10.87 3.88
CA TYR A 174 -17.45 10.64 2.61
C TYR A 174 -18.80 9.95 2.81
N ALA A 175 -18.82 8.88 3.62
CA ALA A 175 -20.05 8.16 3.95
C ALA A 175 -21.05 9.06 4.70
N ARG A 176 -20.57 9.89 5.64
CA ARG A 176 -21.41 10.86 6.36
C ARG A 176 -22.03 11.88 5.40
N ASN A 177 -21.25 12.44 4.49
CA ASN A 177 -21.74 13.46 3.55
C ASN A 177 -22.76 12.87 2.57
N LEU A 178 -22.52 11.66 2.06
CA LEU A 178 -23.53 10.94 1.25
C LEU A 178 -24.84 10.75 2.04
N ARG A 179 -24.76 10.31 3.29
CA ARG A 179 -25.96 10.14 4.14
C ARG A 179 -26.71 11.46 4.34
N LEU A 180 -26.00 12.57 4.56
CA LEU A 180 -26.61 13.90 4.72
C LEU A 180 -27.33 14.36 3.45
N ILE A 181 -26.70 14.20 2.27
CA ILE A 181 -27.30 14.54 0.97
C ILE A 181 -28.60 13.76 0.74
N HIS A 182 -28.59 12.44 1.00
CA HIS A 182 -29.77 11.59 0.85
C HIS A 182 -30.89 11.97 1.84
N LYS A 183 -30.54 12.30 3.09
CA LYS A 183 -31.51 12.74 4.10
C LYS A 183 -32.17 14.05 3.69
N GLN A 184 -31.39 15.01 3.18
CA GLN A 184 -31.91 16.30 2.74
C GLN A 184 -32.86 16.16 1.56
N ARG A 185 -32.47 15.41 0.53
CA ARG A 185 -33.36 15.10 -0.62
C ARG A 185 -34.69 14.48 -0.20
N ARG A 186 -34.69 13.55 0.76
CA ARG A 186 -35.93 12.96 1.30
C ARG A 186 -36.81 13.99 2.00
N ARG A 187 -36.21 14.93 2.75
CA ARG A 187 -36.95 16.01 3.42
C ARG A 187 -37.57 16.97 2.41
N ASP A 188 -36.83 17.33 1.36
CA ASP A 188 -37.30 18.25 0.33
C ASP A 188 -38.45 17.63 -0.47
N ARG A 189 -38.34 16.35 -0.87
CA ARG A 189 -39.44 15.61 -1.51
C ARG A 189 -40.71 15.58 -0.66
N ARG A 190 -40.59 15.35 0.65
CA ARG A 190 -41.74 15.36 1.58
C ARG A 190 -42.40 16.73 1.68
N ARG A 191 -41.60 17.81 1.68
CA ARG A 191 -42.12 19.19 1.70
C ARG A 191 -42.88 19.51 0.42
N SER A 192 -42.32 19.16 -0.75
CA SER A 192 -43.00 19.37 -2.03
C SER A 192 -44.29 18.56 -2.14
N ALA A 193 -44.31 17.32 -1.64
CA ALA A 193 -45.53 16.50 -1.61
C ALA A 193 -46.60 17.10 -0.70
N ALA A 194 -46.24 17.54 0.51
CA ALA A 194 -47.18 18.18 1.44
C ALA A 194 -47.76 19.49 0.89
N GLN A 195 -46.97 20.29 0.16
CA GLN A 195 -47.44 21.50 -0.51
C GLN A 195 -48.41 21.18 -1.66
N ALA A 196 -48.22 20.07 -2.37
CA ALA A 196 -49.09 19.65 -3.47
C ALA A 196 -50.42 19.04 -3.02
N THR A 197 -50.54 18.58 -1.77
CA THR A 197 -51.79 18.01 -1.21
C THR A 197 -52.60 19.02 -0.38
N GLY A 198 -52.00 20.15 -0.03
CA GLY A 198 -52.60 21.17 0.84
C GLY A 198 -53.12 22.44 0.14
N GLY A 199 -53.19 22.44 -1.19
CA GLY A 199 -53.78 23.51 -2.00
C GLY A 199 -54.80 22.93 -2.98
#